data_AF-A0A843T124-F1
#
_entry.id   AF-A0A843T124-F1
#
_cell.length_a   1.000
_cell.length_b   1.000
_cell.length_c   1.000
_cell.angle_alpha   90.00
_cell.angle_beta   90.00
_cell.angle_gamma   90.00
#
_symmetry.space_group_name_H-M   'P 1'
#
loop_
_entity.id
_entity.type
_entity.pdbx_description
1 polymer ?
#
loop_
_entity_poly.entity_id
_entity_poly.type
_entity_poly.pdbx_seq_one_letter_code
_entity_poly.pdbx_strand_id
1 'polypeptide(L)'
;MPSRFSDAYAELQAGLASNEFSVDEEWRKLISRARKLVCDDGFNAAEASLVEDLRTTVAKRNGAGEAEAVVLFEGAGEGPNGGVVDGRMARRLGALKTLRHTYFLKRFGAHKIWIVSIPRSFPDWPHNALKGDPGQVTSRLNDRRERFSLEDRRNLSHASQEALKWVHKAMIVAANPQRGGHRSLIAKWFADRNTREADLFAMAGTLNVGLKKIAWTLKSALLIYTDSVSERAIQANAGAEAFVWEDRLDVVYVEDEFFGHENTLKGLTNWARILVHEVSHGEVGTKDHAYEWQGMSPRAITAAKAIENADSWAWFCADCAGALTNGVIQYTLAR
;
A
#
# COMPACT_ATOMS: atom_id res chain seq x y z
N MET A 1 17.06 -12.25 -0.74
CA MET A 1 16.49 -11.34 0.27
C MET A 1 15.26 -10.73 -0.34
N PRO A 2 14.19 -10.50 0.45
CA PRO A 2 13.04 -9.73 0.01
C PRO A 2 13.50 -8.37 -0.51
N SER A 3 12.96 -7.94 -1.63
CA SER A 3 13.26 -6.62 -2.21
C SER A 3 12.08 -5.69 -2.00
N ARG A 4 12.35 -4.53 -1.40
CA ARG A 4 11.33 -3.53 -1.08
C ARG A 4 10.89 -2.81 -2.35
N PHE A 5 9.69 -2.25 -2.32
CA PHE A 5 9.19 -1.43 -3.42
C PHE A 5 10.04 -0.17 -3.59
N SER A 6 10.59 0.45 -2.54
CA SER A 6 11.51 1.59 -2.70
C SER A 6 12.75 1.21 -3.52
N ASP A 7 13.29 0.00 -3.36
CA ASP A 7 14.43 -0.49 -4.14
C ASP A 7 14.01 -0.70 -5.60
N ALA A 8 12.86 -1.33 -5.82
CA ALA A 8 12.29 -1.51 -7.15
C ALA A 8 11.95 -0.18 -7.83
N TYR A 9 11.55 0.82 -7.05
CA TYR A 9 11.23 2.17 -7.51
C TYR A 9 12.49 2.91 -7.97
N ALA A 10 13.61 2.76 -7.24
CA ALA A 10 14.90 3.30 -7.66
C ALA A 10 15.36 2.65 -8.99
N GLU A 11 15.13 1.36 -9.17
CA GLU A 11 15.41 0.65 -10.42
C GLU A 11 14.48 1.09 -11.57
N LEU A 12 13.21 1.41 -11.27
CA LEU A 12 12.28 2.07 -12.20
C LEU A 12 12.81 3.45 -12.64
N GLN A 13 13.26 4.28 -11.70
CA GLN A 13 13.87 5.58 -12.00
C GLN A 13 15.12 5.42 -12.88
N ALA A 14 16.01 4.50 -12.53
CA ALA A 14 17.22 4.20 -13.29
C ALA A 14 16.91 3.71 -14.71
N GLY A 15 15.87 2.87 -14.86
CA GLY A 15 15.38 2.43 -16.17
C GLY A 15 14.89 3.60 -17.03
N LEU A 16 14.08 4.49 -16.46
CA LEU A 16 13.54 5.66 -17.16
C LEU A 16 14.60 6.71 -17.53
N ALA A 17 15.72 6.77 -16.80
CA ALA A 17 16.85 7.65 -17.11
C ALA A 17 17.60 7.26 -18.41
N SER A 18 17.42 6.03 -18.91
CA SER A 18 18.03 5.56 -20.16
C SER A 18 17.62 6.42 -21.37
N ASN A 19 18.56 6.70 -22.28
CA ASN A 19 18.30 7.38 -23.55
C ASN A 19 18.07 6.42 -24.73
N GLU A 20 18.10 5.12 -24.47
CA GLU A 20 17.95 4.04 -25.47
C GLU A 20 16.49 3.56 -25.63
N PHE A 21 15.49 4.31 -25.16
CA PHE A 21 14.08 4.00 -25.48
C PHE A 21 13.79 4.29 -26.97
N SER A 22 12.63 3.86 -27.45
CA SER A 22 12.19 4.09 -28.82
C SER A 22 12.33 5.55 -29.25
N VAL A 23 12.76 5.75 -30.49
CA VAL A 23 12.82 7.06 -31.14
C VAL A 23 11.50 7.47 -31.80
N ASP A 24 10.52 6.57 -31.83
CA ASP A 24 9.16 6.86 -32.27
C ASP A 24 8.53 8.01 -31.48
N GLU A 25 7.77 8.87 -32.16
CA GLU A 25 7.24 10.10 -31.57
C GLU A 25 6.25 9.84 -30.42
N GLU A 26 5.40 8.81 -30.53
CA GLU A 26 4.44 8.42 -29.50
C GLU A 26 5.18 7.98 -28.24
N TRP A 27 6.16 7.09 -28.40
CA TRP A 27 7.00 6.63 -27.29
C TRP A 27 7.82 7.74 -26.66
N ARG A 28 8.47 8.62 -27.44
CA ARG A 28 9.24 9.75 -26.89
C ARG A 28 8.37 10.65 -26.00
N LYS A 29 7.11 10.89 -26.38
CA LYS A 29 6.16 11.64 -25.55
C LYS A 29 5.81 10.90 -24.26
N LEU A 30 5.52 9.60 -24.34
CA LEU A 30 5.22 8.77 -23.17
C LEU A 30 6.40 8.71 -22.18
N ILE A 31 7.63 8.45 -22.67
CA ILE A 31 8.83 8.37 -21.82
C ILE A 31 9.16 9.71 -21.16
N SER A 32 9.04 10.81 -21.90
CA SER A 32 9.27 12.16 -21.35
C SER A 32 8.34 12.44 -20.17
N ARG A 33 7.08 12.03 -20.27
CA ARG A 33 6.11 12.14 -19.18
C ARG A 33 6.36 11.12 -18.07
N ALA A 34 6.80 9.90 -18.40
CA ALA A 34 7.15 8.88 -17.41
C ALA A 34 8.24 9.36 -16.44
N ARG A 35 9.25 10.06 -16.97
CA ARG A 35 10.29 10.70 -16.16
C ARG A 35 9.77 11.80 -15.22
N LYS A 36 8.63 12.43 -15.54
CA LYS A 36 7.96 13.42 -14.68
C LYS A 36 6.95 12.81 -13.72
N LEU A 37 6.45 11.61 -14.04
CA LEU A 37 5.58 10.83 -13.17
C LEU A 37 6.37 10.20 -12.03
N VAL A 38 7.56 9.65 -12.32
CA VAL A 38 8.39 8.93 -11.34
C VAL A 38 9.40 9.90 -10.72
N CYS A 39 9.03 10.55 -9.63
CA CYS A 39 9.86 11.53 -8.91
C CYS A 39 10.54 10.90 -7.70
N ASP A 40 11.49 11.61 -7.09
CA ASP A 40 12.21 11.09 -5.93
C ASP A 40 11.25 10.74 -4.78
N ASP A 41 10.27 11.57 -4.45
CA ASP A 41 9.34 11.30 -3.34
C ASP A 41 8.15 10.39 -3.71
N GLY A 42 8.20 9.73 -4.88
CA GLY A 42 7.13 8.86 -5.35
C GLY A 42 6.41 9.41 -6.57
N PHE A 43 5.22 8.89 -6.84
CA PHE A 43 4.50 9.20 -8.09
C PHE A 43 3.85 10.59 -8.06
N ASN A 44 4.15 11.39 -9.09
CA ASN A 44 3.57 12.71 -9.28
C ASN A 44 2.14 12.64 -9.82
N ALA A 45 1.17 12.96 -8.97
CA ALA A 45 -0.25 13.00 -9.31
C ALA A 45 -0.62 13.93 -10.47
N ALA A 46 0.21 14.92 -10.81
CA ALA A 46 -0.04 15.80 -11.96
C ALA A 46 0.14 15.09 -13.31
N GLU A 47 0.95 14.02 -13.35
CA GLU A 47 1.21 13.22 -14.55
C GLU A 47 0.47 11.89 -14.55
N ALA A 48 -0.51 11.72 -13.65
CA ALA A 48 -1.20 10.45 -13.45
C ALA A 48 -1.95 9.92 -14.68
N SER A 49 -2.38 10.77 -15.62
CA SER A 49 -3.03 10.28 -16.84
C SER A 49 -2.09 9.44 -17.70
N LEU A 50 -0.77 9.58 -17.55
CA LEU A 50 0.22 8.82 -18.31
C LEU A 50 0.00 7.31 -18.24
N VAL A 51 -0.33 6.77 -17.07
CA VAL A 51 -0.49 5.31 -16.92
C VAL A 51 -1.68 4.79 -17.71
N GLU A 52 -2.73 5.60 -17.89
CA GLU A 52 -3.87 5.27 -18.78
C GLU A 52 -3.52 5.47 -20.25
N ASP A 53 -2.74 6.51 -20.57
CA ASP A 53 -2.27 6.73 -21.94
C ASP A 53 -1.39 5.56 -22.41
N LEU A 54 -0.45 5.10 -21.57
CA LEU A 54 0.36 3.91 -21.82
C LEU A 54 -0.50 2.66 -22.03
N ARG A 55 -1.50 2.43 -21.15
CA ARG A 55 -2.46 1.33 -21.32
C ARG A 55 -3.22 1.42 -22.64
N THR A 56 -3.61 2.62 -23.04
CA THR A 56 -4.36 2.88 -24.27
C THR A 56 -3.52 2.63 -25.52
N THR A 57 -2.27 3.11 -25.55
CA THR A 57 -1.32 2.84 -26.64
C THR A 57 -1.10 1.34 -26.81
N VAL A 58 -0.85 0.61 -25.71
CA VAL A 58 -0.70 -0.85 -25.74
C VAL A 58 -1.98 -1.54 -26.19
N ALA A 59 -3.14 -1.15 -25.64
CA ALA A 59 -4.42 -1.77 -25.99
C ALA A 59 -4.79 -1.57 -27.47
N LYS A 60 -4.50 -0.40 -28.04
CA LYS A 60 -4.73 -0.11 -29.46
C LYS A 60 -3.91 -1.02 -30.37
N ARG A 61 -2.61 -1.18 -30.10
CA ARG A 61 -1.73 -2.09 -30.85
C ARG A 61 -2.14 -3.55 -30.69
N ASN A 62 -2.52 -3.95 -29.47
CA ASN A 62 -3.05 -5.29 -29.22
C ASN A 62 -4.34 -5.56 -30.01
N GLY A 63 -5.24 -4.59 -30.12
CA GLY A 63 -6.45 -4.67 -30.94
C GLY A 63 -6.17 -4.81 -32.44
N ALA A 64 -4.99 -4.40 -32.90
CA ALA A 64 -4.49 -4.59 -34.26
C ALA A 64 -3.77 -5.94 -34.47
N GLY A 65 -3.73 -6.81 -33.47
CA GLY A 65 -3.17 -8.17 -33.55
C GLY A 65 -1.74 -8.30 -33.03
N GLU A 66 -1.17 -7.26 -32.45
CA GLU A 66 0.18 -7.32 -31.88
C GLU A 66 0.18 -7.85 -30.45
N ALA A 67 1.23 -8.57 -30.06
CA ALA A 67 1.39 -9.02 -28.68
C ALA A 67 1.97 -7.88 -27.82
N GLU A 68 1.52 -7.79 -26.55
CA GLU A 68 1.97 -6.73 -25.62
C GLU A 68 3.50 -6.72 -25.48
N ALA A 69 4.14 -7.90 -25.48
CA ALA A 69 5.60 -8.00 -25.48
C ALA A 69 6.26 -7.25 -26.64
N VAL A 70 5.73 -7.40 -27.87
CA VAL A 70 6.28 -6.73 -29.07
C VAL A 70 6.23 -5.21 -28.89
N VAL A 71 5.08 -4.71 -28.44
CA VAL A 71 4.85 -3.27 -28.21
C VAL A 71 5.78 -2.74 -27.12
N LEU A 72 5.99 -3.49 -26.04
CA LEU A 72 6.88 -3.08 -24.95
C LEU A 72 8.36 -3.16 -25.31
N PHE A 73 8.78 -4.15 -26.10
CA PHE A 73 10.13 -4.19 -26.68
C PHE A 73 10.37 -2.98 -27.57
N GLU A 74 9.43 -2.68 -28.49
CA GLU A 74 9.51 -1.51 -29.35
C GLU A 74 9.68 -0.23 -28.51
N GLY A 75 8.83 -0.05 -27.49
CA GLY A 75 8.93 1.09 -26.57
C GLY A 75 10.27 1.17 -25.85
N ALA A 76 10.84 0.02 -25.45
CA ALA A 76 12.16 -0.09 -24.85
C ALA A 76 13.33 0.08 -25.83
N GLY A 77 13.04 0.33 -27.12
CA GLY A 77 14.02 0.68 -28.16
C GLY A 77 14.59 -0.51 -28.93
N GLU A 78 14.06 -1.73 -28.76
CA GLU A 78 14.55 -2.93 -29.44
C GLU A 78 13.41 -3.81 -29.98
N GLY A 79 13.75 -4.81 -30.80
CA GLY A 79 12.79 -5.83 -31.24
C GLY A 79 12.73 -7.02 -30.28
N PRO A 80 11.61 -7.79 -30.27
CA PRO A 80 11.46 -8.99 -29.44
C PRO A 80 12.41 -10.14 -29.81
N ASN A 81 13.04 -10.09 -30.98
CA ASN A 81 13.93 -11.12 -31.52
C ASN A 81 15.42 -10.87 -31.18
N GLY A 82 15.70 -9.99 -30.20
CA GLY A 82 17.05 -9.79 -29.69
C GLY A 82 17.62 -11.05 -29.01
N GLY A 83 18.93 -11.05 -28.79
CA GLY A 83 19.59 -12.08 -27.97
C GLY A 83 19.14 -12.04 -26.50
N VAL A 84 19.93 -12.64 -25.61
CA VAL A 84 19.67 -12.62 -24.16
C VAL A 84 19.34 -11.21 -23.67
N VAL A 85 18.26 -11.08 -22.89
CA VAL A 85 17.84 -9.78 -22.33
C VAL A 85 18.77 -9.42 -21.17
N ASP A 86 19.64 -8.45 -21.40
CA ASP A 86 20.59 -7.97 -20.42
C ASP A 86 19.93 -7.10 -19.33
N GLY A 87 20.71 -6.71 -18.31
CA GLY A 87 20.21 -5.89 -17.22
C GLY A 87 19.73 -4.48 -17.63
N ARG A 88 20.29 -3.89 -18.69
CA ARG A 88 19.88 -2.55 -19.15
C ARG A 88 18.54 -2.62 -19.86
N MET A 89 18.36 -3.61 -20.74
CA MET A 89 17.08 -3.84 -21.40
C MET A 89 16.01 -4.25 -20.38
N ALA A 90 16.31 -5.15 -19.45
CA ALA A 90 15.38 -5.57 -18.40
C ALA A 90 14.89 -4.39 -17.54
N ARG A 91 15.74 -3.40 -17.26
CA ARG A 91 15.34 -2.16 -16.57
C ARG A 91 14.37 -1.32 -17.40
N ARG A 92 14.60 -1.13 -18.70
CA ARG A 92 13.68 -0.39 -19.58
C ARG A 92 12.33 -1.09 -19.70
N LEU A 93 12.33 -2.39 -19.99
CA LEU A 93 11.11 -3.21 -20.06
C LEU A 93 10.39 -3.23 -18.71
N GLY A 94 11.15 -3.40 -17.63
CA GLY A 94 10.63 -3.39 -16.27
C GLY A 94 9.98 -2.06 -15.90
N ALA A 95 10.55 -0.94 -16.35
CA ALA A 95 9.96 0.38 -16.16
C ALA A 95 8.60 0.50 -16.84
N LEU A 96 8.52 0.14 -18.13
CA LEU A 96 7.26 0.18 -18.88
C LEU A 96 6.23 -0.77 -18.29
N LYS A 97 6.64 -2.00 -17.93
CA LYS A 97 5.75 -3.00 -17.36
C LYS A 97 5.23 -2.58 -15.98
N THR A 98 6.06 -1.99 -15.15
CA THR A 98 5.64 -1.45 -13.84
C THR A 98 4.59 -0.36 -14.04
N LEU A 99 4.88 0.67 -14.86
CA LEU A 99 3.95 1.77 -15.11
C LEU A 99 2.63 1.31 -15.75
N ARG A 100 2.69 0.33 -16.64
CA ARG A 100 1.53 -0.31 -17.28
C ARG A 100 0.59 -0.94 -16.24
N HIS A 101 1.12 -1.37 -15.10
CA HIS A 101 0.42 -1.98 -13.97
C HIS A 101 0.32 -1.06 -12.74
N THR A 102 0.59 0.24 -12.92
CA THR A 102 0.38 1.28 -11.92
C THR A 102 -0.96 1.99 -12.18
N TYR A 103 -1.73 2.20 -11.13
CA TYR A 103 -3.06 2.81 -11.15
C TYR A 103 -3.12 4.01 -10.23
N PHE A 104 -3.71 5.09 -10.70
CA PHE A 104 -4.00 6.25 -9.88
C PHE A 104 -5.48 6.31 -9.56
N LEU A 105 -5.84 6.16 -8.29
CA LEU A 105 -7.22 6.25 -7.83
C LEU A 105 -7.42 7.56 -7.09
N LYS A 106 -8.26 8.43 -7.67
CA LYS A 106 -8.72 9.68 -7.06
C LYS A 106 -10.17 9.53 -6.63
N ARG A 107 -10.44 9.73 -5.34
CA ARG A 107 -11.82 9.65 -4.81
C ARG A 107 -12.37 11.02 -4.40
N PHE A 108 -11.61 11.82 -3.64
CA PHE A 108 -12.07 13.14 -3.19
C PHE A 108 -10.94 14.08 -2.74
N GLY A 109 -10.96 15.34 -3.19
CA GLY A 109 -10.02 16.37 -2.77
C GLY A 109 -8.55 15.96 -2.93
N ALA A 110 -7.81 15.98 -1.81
CA ALA A 110 -6.40 15.60 -1.76
C ALA A 110 -6.16 14.09 -1.62
N HIS A 111 -7.19 13.29 -1.28
CA HIS A 111 -7.05 11.85 -1.07
C HIS A 111 -6.88 11.13 -2.41
N LYS A 112 -5.67 10.63 -2.62
CA LYS A 112 -5.15 10.11 -3.88
C LYS A 112 -4.29 8.90 -3.56
N ILE A 113 -4.49 7.80 -4.25
CA ILE A 113 -3.82 6.54 -3.94
C ILE A 113 -3.22 5.99 -5.21
N TRP A 114 -2.01 5.45 -5.09
CA TRP A 114 -1.38 4.65 -6.12
C TRP A 114 -1.53 3.18 -5.81
N ILE A 115 -1.81 2.37 -6.83
CA ILE A 115 -1.78 0.92 -6.71
C ILE A 115 -0.84 0.37 -7.76
N VAL A 116 0.15 -0.40 -7.34
CA VAL A 116 1.06 -1.13 -8.23
C VAL A 116 0.70 -2.61 -8.14
N SER A 117 0.15 -3.15 -9.22
CA SER A 117 -0.43 -4.50 -9.27
C SER A 117 0.28 -5.37 -10.31
N ILE A 118 1.49 -5.82 -10.01
CA ILE A 118 2.32 -6.58 -10.96
C ILE A 118 1.66 -7.94 -11.27
N PRO A 119 1.71 -8.46 -12.52
CA PRO A 119 1.12 -9.74 -12.86
C PRO A 119 1.66 -10.90 -12.01
N ARG A 120 0.80 -11.88 -11.70
CA ARG A 120 1.08 -12.99 -10.78
C ARG A 120 2.24 -13.89 -11.22
N SER A 121 2.54 -13.96 -12.51
CA SER A 121 3.66 -14.76 -13.04
C SER A 121 5.05 -14.18 -12.76
N PHE A 122 5.14 -12.95 -12.27
CA PHE A 122 6.41 -12.34 -11.91
C PHE A 122 6.89 -12.91 -10.57
N PRO A 123 8.05 -13.61 -10.54
CA PRO A 123 8.64 -14.13 -9.30
C PRO A 123 9.40 -13.05 -8.50
N ASP A 124 9.60 -11.88 -9.10
CA ASP A 124 10.32 -10.73 -8.54
C ASP A 124 9.89 -9.46 -9.29
N TRP A 125 10.33 -8.29 -8.84
CA TRP A 125 10.06 -7.02 -9.50
C TRP A 125 10.48 -7.03 -10.97
N PRO A 126 9.76 -6.31 -11.85
CA PRO A 126 9.96 -6.41 -13.30
C PRO A 126 11.40 -6.20 -13.78
N HIS A 127 12.16 -5.29 -13.18
CA HIS A 127 13.55 -5.03 -13.57
C HIS A 127 14.49 -6.24 -13.37
N ASN A 128 14.16 -7.14 -12.43
CA ASN A 128 14.94 -8.35 -12.18
C ASN A 128 14.33 -9.57 -12.89
N ALA A 129 13.01 -9.71 -12.82
CA ALA A 129 12.28 -10.83 -13.43
C ALA A 129 12.34 -10.87 -14.97
N LEU A 130 12.73 -9.77 -15.62
CA LEU A 130 12.83 -9.66 -17.08
C LEU A 130 14.26 -9.81 -17.63
N LYS A 131 15.21 -10.32 -16.83
CA LYS A 131 16.55 -10.67 -17.30
C LYS A 131 16.58 -12.09 -17.87
N GLY A 132 17.45 -12.33 -18.84
CA GLY A 132 17.77 -13.67 -19.33
C GLY A 132 17.01 -14.08 -20.59
N ASP A 133 16.38 -15.25 -20.55
CA ASP A 133 15.80 -15.92 -21.73
C ASP A 133 14.67 -15.08 -22.39
N PRO A 134 14.79 -14.75 -23.70
CA PRO A 134 13.78 -13.95 -24.40
C PRO A 134 12.38 -14.56 -24.43
N GLY A 135 12.27 -15.90 -24.44
CA GLY A 135 10.98 -16.61 -24.41
C GLY A 135 10.25 -16.40 -23.09
N GLN A 136 10.97 -16.54 -21.97
CA GLN A 136 10.43 -16.26 -20.64
C GLN A 136 10.06 -14.77 -20.47
N VAL A 137 10.93 -13.86 -20.93
CA VAL A 137 10.66 -12.41 -20.90
C VAL A 137 9.40 -12.08 -21.69
N THR A 138 9.28 -12.59 -22.92
CA THR A 138 8.10 -12.41 -23.77
C THR A 138 6.84 -12.94 -23.11
N SER A 139 6.90 -14.13 -22.50
CA SER A 139 5.78 -14.71 -21.76
C SER A 139 5.31 -13.81 -20.60
N ARG A 140 6.24 -13.31 -19.79
CA ARG A 140 5.95 -12.40 -18.67
C ARG A 140 5.42 -11.05 -19.13
N LEU A 141 5.99 -10.47 -20.20
CA LEU A 141 5.50 -9.22 -20.77
C LEU A 141 4.07 -9.34 -21.31
N ASN A 142 3.68 -10.51 -21.83
CA ASN A 142 2.32 -10.76 -22.29
C ASN A 142 1.33 -11.05 -21.14
N ASP A 143 1.79 -11.35 -19.93
CA ASP A 143 0.89 -11.61 -18.81
C ASP A 143 0.26 -10.32 -18.30
N ARG A 144 -1.06 -10.37 -18.11
CA ARG A 144 -1.90 -9.26 -17.64
C ARG A 144 -2.74 -9.66 -16.41
N ARG A 145 -2.51 -10.86 -15.86
CA ARG A 145 -3.26 -11.38 -14.70
C ARG A 145 -2.66 -10.79 -13.44
N GLU A 146 -3.19 -9.64 -13.05
CA GLU A 146 -2.75 -8.85 -11.93
C GLU A 146 -3.05 -9.51 -10.58
N ARG A 147 -2.31 -9.08 -9.55
CA ARG A 147 -2.56 -9.48 -8.16
C ARG A 147 -3.95 -9.03 -7.71
N PHE A 148 -4.16 -7.72 -7.78
CA PHE A 148 -5.40 -7.05 -7.42
C PHE A 148 -6.32 -6.94 -8.62
N SER A 149 -7.55 -7.42 -8.46
CA SER A 149 -8.63 -7.22 -9.41
C SER A 149 -9.08 -5.76 -9.46
N LEU A 150 -9.97 -5.42 -10.41
CA LEU A 150 -10.60 -4.11 -10.45
C LEU A 150 -11.41 -3.83 -9.17
N GLU A 151 -12.04 -4.86 -8.60
CA GLU A 151 -12.82 -4.75 -7.37
C GLU A 151 -11.91 -4.52 -6.16
N ASP A 152 -10.81 -5.27 -6.05
CA ASP A 152 -9.82 -5.10 -4.97
C ASP A 152 -9.26 -3.67 -4.95
N ARG A 153 -8.94 -3.13 -6.13
CA ARG A 153 -8.48 -1.74 -6.28
C ARG A 153 -9.50 -0.73 -5.78
N ARG A 154 -10.78 -0.93 -6.09
CA ARG A 154 -11.87 -0.09 -5.57
C ARG A 154 -12.00 -0.23 -4.05
N ASN A 155 -11.90 -1.45 -3.55
CA ASN A 155 -11.97 -1.76 -2.12
C ASN A 155 -10.82 -1.12 -1.34
N LEU A 156 -9.58 -1.15 -1.85
CA LEU A 156 -8.43 -0.45 -1.25
C LEU A 156 -8.64 1.06 -1.20
N SER A 157 -9.14 1.64 -2.30
CA SER A 157 -9.51 3.06 -2.32
C SER A 157 -10.60 3.38 -1.28
N HIS A 158 -11.58 2.49 -1.12
CA HIS A 158 -12.63 2.66 -0.15
C HIS A 158 -12.14 2.55 1.30
N ALA A 159 -11.33 1.53 1.58
CA ALA A 159 -10.74 1.26 2.87
C ALA A 159 -9.90 2.44 3.36
N SER A 160 -9.09 3.01 2.49
CA SER A 160 -8.22 4.16 2.82
C SER A 160 -9.01 5.39 3.24
N GLN A 161 -10.14 5.65 2.57
CA GLN A 161 -11.00 6.77 2.94
C GLN A 161 -11.73 6.51 4.27
N GLU A 162 -12.19 5.28 4.49
CA GLU A 162 -12.84 4.91 5.74
C GLU A 162 -11.85 4.94 6.92
N ALA A 163 -10.62 4.46 6.72
CA ALA A 163 -9.51 4.60 7.66
C ALA A 163 -9.23 6.07 8.01
N LEU A 164 -9.11 6.95 6.99
CA LEU A 164 -8.89 8.38 7.22
C LEU A 164 -10.05 9.02 8.00
N LYS A 165 -11.29 8.64 7.71
CA LYS A 165 -12.46 9.09 8.47
C LYS A 165 -12.36 8.64 9.93
N TRP A 166 -11.97 7.40 10.21
CA TRP A 166 -11.81 6.89 11.56
C TRP A 166 -10.72 7.64 12.33
N VAL A 167 -9.57 7.84 11.69
CA VAL A 167 -8.45 8.60 12.26
C VAL A 167 -8.89 10.03 12.60
N HIS A 168 -9.63 10.72 11.74
CA HIS A 168 -10.17 12.04 12.06
C HIS A 168 -11.12 12.04 13.27
N LYS A 169 -11.95 10.99 13.43
CA LYS A 169 -12.82 10.86 14.62
C LYS A 169 -11.99 10.63 15.89
N ALA A 170 -10.97 9.78 15.80
CA ALA A 170 -10.02 9.55 16.89
C ALA A 170 -9.25 10.83 17.27
N MET A 171 -8.86 11.65 16.30
CA MET A 171 -8.21 12.94 16.55
C MET A 171 -9.10 13.89 17.36
N ILE A 172 -10.41 13.94 17.08
CA ILE A 172 -11.36 14.77 17.86
C ILE A 172 -11.40 14.32 19.32
N VAL A 173 -11.39 13.01 19.55
CA VAL A 173 -11.37 12.40 20.88
C VAL A 173 -10.06 12.72 21.60
N ALA A 174 -8.92 12.43 20.97
CA ALA A 174 -7.58 12.62 21.52
C ALA A 174 -7.23 14.10 21.77
N ALA A 175 -7.77 15.03 20.98
CA ALA A 175 -7.56 16.47 21.17
C ALA A 175 -8.35 17.05 22.37
N ASN A 176 -9.38 16.35 22.87
CA ASN A 176 -10.23 16.84 23.95
C ASN A 176 -10.46 15.76 25.03
N PRO A 177 -9.39 15.27 25.69
CA PRO A 177 -9.49 14.13 26.60
C PRO A 177 -10.24 14.43 27.91
N GLN A 178 -10.48 15.70 28.24
CA GLN A 178 -11.21 16.10 29.45
C GLN A 178 -12.72 15.85 29.34
N ARG A 179 -13.27 15.71 28.12
CA ARG A 179 -14.69 15.40 27.93
C ARG A 179 -14.95 13.96 28.38
N GLY A 180 -15.90 13.75 29.30
CA GLY A 180 -16.15 12.45 29.93
C GLY A 180 -16.27 11.27 28.96
N GLY A 181 -17.02 11.41 27.86
CA GLY A 181 -17.12 10.36 26.84
C GLY A 181 -15.81 10.07 26.09
N HIS A 182 -15.01 11.11 25.81
CA HIS A 182 -13.70 10.94 25.18
C HIS A 182 -12.71 10.27 26.12
N ARG A 183 -12.71 10.70 27.40
CA ARG A 183 -11.90 10.10 28.45
C ARG A 183 -12.15 8.60 28.57
N SER A 184 -13.42 8.20 28.57
CA SER A 184 -13.82 6.79 28.64
C SER A 184 -13.37 5.98 27.41
N LEU A 185 -13.39 6.57 26.21
CA LEU A 185 -12.89 5.91 25.00
C LEU A 185 -11.38 5.68 25.08
N ILE A 186 -10.59 6.70 25.46
CA ILE A 186 -9.14 6.55 25.59
C ILE A 186 -8.81 5.52 26.68
N ALA A 187 -9.47 5.61 27.84
CA ALA A 187 -9.21 4.69 28.93
C ALA A 187 -9.54 3.24 28.58
N LYS A 188 -10.60 3.01 27.78
CA LYS A 188 -11.00 1.67 27.34
C LYS A 188 -9.87 0.93 26.60
N TRP A 189 -9.17 1.64 25.73
CA TRP A 189 -8.18 1.06 24.82
C TRP A 189 -6.73 1.20 25.28
N PHE A 190 -6.44 2.09 26.24
CA PHE A 190 -5.06 2.38 26.65
C PHE A 190 -4.80 2.40 28.15
N ALA A 191 -5.82 2.43 29.02
CA ALA A 191 -5.60 2.54 30.46
C ALA A 191 -5.70 1.18 31.18
N ASP A 192 -4.72 0.92 32.05
CA ASP A 192 -4.72 -0.19 32.99
C ASP A 192 -5.05 0.28 34.43
N ARG A 193 -4.96 -0.62 35.40
CA ARG A 193 -5.26 -0.33 36.81
C ARG A 193 -4.34 0.70 37.47
N ASN A 194 -3.17 0.95 36.90
CA ASN A 194 -2.16 1.86 37.43
C ASN A 194 -2.19 3.23 36.73
N THR A 195 -2.96 3.36 35.65
CA THR A 195 -3.03 4.57 34.84
C THR A 195 -3.75 5.67 35.62
N ARG A 196 -3.06 6.79 35.84
CA ARG A 196 -3.60 7.98 36.48
C ARG A 196 -4.19 8.92 35.42
N GLU A 197 -4.93 9.92 35.86
CA GLU A 197 -5.50 10.91 34.94
C GLU A 197 -4.44 11.66 34.14
N ALA A 198 -3.32 12.02 34.78
CA ALA A 198 -2.20 12.66 34.09
C ALA A 198 -1.59 11.76 32.99
N ASP A 199 -1.48 10.45 33.24
CA ASP A 199 -0.98 9.47 32.27
C ASP A 199 -1.93 9.37 31.08
N LEU A 200 -3.24 9.36 31.33
CA LEU A 200 -4.26 9.32 30.28
C LEU A 200 -4.19 10.55 29.37
N PHE A 201 -3.94 11.74 29.94
CA PHE A 201 -3.76 12.96 29.14
C PHE A 201 -2.45 12.97 28.35
N ALA A 202 -1.38 12.39 28.89
CA ALA A 202 -0.14 12.18 28.15
C ALA A 202 -0.32 11.20 26.98
N MET A 203 -1.06 10.10 27.19
CA MET A 203 -1.44 9.17 26.13
C MET A 203 -2.29 9.86 25.06
N ALA A 204 -3.27 10.67 25.46
CA ALA A 204 -4.08 11.46 24.52
C ALA A 204 -3.22 12.40 23.66
N GLY A 205 -2.21 13.05 24.26
CA GLY A 205 -1.23 13.86 23.54
C GLY A 205 -0.44 13.04 22.51
N THR A 206 0.04 11.87 22.92
CA THR A 206 0.77 10.92 22.05
C THR A 206 -0.10 10.46 20.88
N LEU A 207 -1.33 10.04 21.16
CA LEU A 207 -2.31 9.66 20.14
C LEU A 207 -2.57 10.81 19.17
N ASN A 208 -2.81 12.02 19.65
CA ASN A 208 -3.10 13.16 18.78
C ASN A 208 -1.93 13.50 17.83
N VAL A 209 -0.68 13.36 18.30
CA VAL A 209 0.50 13.57 17.44
C VAL A 209 0.61 12.45 16.39
N GLY A 210 0.50 11.19 16.80
CA GLY A 210 0.61 10.06 15.86
C GLY A 210 -0.55 10.02 14.86
N LEU A 211 -1.78 10.24 15.30
CA LEU A 211 -2.97 10.26 14.43
C LEU A 211 -2.89 11.35 13.36
N LYS A 212 -2.25 12.49 13.64
CA LYS A 212 -1.99 13.53 12.62
C LYS A 212 -1.03 13.03 11.53
N LYS A 213 -0.01 12.26 11.89
CA LYS A 213 0.91 11.63 10.91
C LYS A 213 0.17 10.59 10.08
N ILE A 214 -0.54 9.67 10.72
CA ILE A 214 -1.36 8.65 10.04
C ILE A 214 -2.37 9.32 9.08
N ALA A 215 -3.06 10.38 9.52
CA ALA A 215 -3.99 11.12 8.67
C ALA A 215 -3.30 11.79 7.48
N TRP A 216 -2.07 12.30 7.66
CA TRP A 216 -1.28 12.89 6.58
C TRP A 216 -0.93 11.82 5.54
N THR A 217 -0.43 10.66 5.96
CA THR A 217 -0.04 9.55 5.07
C THR A 217 -1.25 9.01 4.32
N LEU A 218 -2.36 8.72 5.02
CA LEU A 218 -3.61 8.27 4.39
C LEU A 218 -4.21 9.30 3.42
N LYS A 219 -3.94 10.59 3.61
CA LYS A 219 -4.38 11.66 2.71
C LYS A 219 -3.37 11.93 1.60
N SER A 220 -2.11 11.54 1.77
CA SER A 220 -0.99 11.86 0.90
C SER A 220 -1.25 11.36 -0.51
N ALA A 221 -0.80 12.13 -1.50
CA ALA A 221 -0.80 11.69 -2.88
C ALA A 221 0.32 10.68 -3.19
N LEU A 222 1.10 10.31 -2.18
CA LEU A 222 2.29 9.47 -2.28
C LEU A 222 2.07 8.05 -1.73
N LEU A 223 0.92 7.77 -1.10
CA LEU A 223 0.61 6.44 -0.57
C LEU A 223 0.44 5.43 -1.71
N ILE A 224 1.17 4.31 -1.59
CA ILE A 224 1.22 3.23 -2.56
C ILE A 224 0.78 1.92 -1.91
N TYR A 225 -0.22 1.27 -2.53
CA TYR A 225 -0.54 -0.13 -2.26
C TYR A 225 0.10 -1.02 -3.30
N THR A 226 0.80 -2.05 -2.86
CA THR A 226 1.33 -3.10 -3.72
C THR A 226 1.34 -4.42 -2.95
N ASP A 227 1.64 -5.54 -3.58
CA ASP A 227 1.95 -6.78 -2.87
C ASP A 227 3.47 -6.99 -2.83
N SER A 228 3.95 -7.88 -1.97
CA SER A 228 5.38 -8.19 -1.90
C SER A 228 5.77 -9.15 -3.02
N VAL A 229 6.05 -8.60 -4.21
CA VAL A 229 6.28 -9.39 -5.44
C VAL A 229 7.37 -10.45 -5.26
N SER A 230 8.48 -10.10 -4.62
CA SER A 230 9.59 -11.03 -4.37
C SER A 230 9.30 -12.10 -3.32
N GLU A 231 8.19 -11.97 -2.57
CA GLU A 231 7.85 -12.85 -1.45
C GLU A 231 6.58 -13.67 -1.66
N ARG A 232 5.94 -13.58 -2.83
CA ARG A 232 4.70 -14.33 -3.14
C ARG A 232 4.78 -15.84 -2.91
N ALA A 233 5.97 -16.42 -2.99
CA ALA A 233 6.21 -17.85 -2.78
C ALA A 233 6.67 -18.20 -1.34
N ILE A 234 6.79 -17.20 -0.45
CA ILE A 234 7.27 -17.40 0.92
C ILE A 234 6.12 -17.80 1.83
N GLN A 235 6.16 -19.05 2.30
CA GLN A 235 5.13 -19.60 3.18
C GLN A 235 5.04 -18.89 4.54
N ALA A 236 6.11 -18.24 5.00
CA ALA A 236 6.08 -17.48 6.25
C ALA A 236 5.09 -16.30 6.22
N ASN A 237 4.77 -15.79 5.02
CA ASN A 237 3.79 -14.72 4.83
C ASN A 237 2.38 -15.27 4.53
N ALA A 238 2.21 -16.60 4.52
CA ALA A 238 0.90 -17.21 4.35
C ALA A 238 0.02 -16.83 5.56
N GLY A 239 -1.11 -16.18 5.29
CA GLY A 239 -2.00 -15.68 6.33
C GLY A 239 -1.79 -14.22 6.71
N ALA A 240 -0.81 -13.52 6.12
CA ALA A 240 -0.63 -12.09 6.34
C ALA A 240 -1.76 -11.29 5.69
N GLU A 241 -2.29 -10.30 6.41
CA GLU A 241 -3.26 -9.35 5.86
C GLU A 241 -2.53 -8.26 5.09
N ALA A 242 -1.62 -7.57 5.75
CA ALA A 242 -0.74 -6.60 5.15
C ALA A 242 0.51 -6.44 6.03
N PHE A 243 1.47 -5.68 5.55
CA PHE A 243 2.59 -5.21 6.37
C PHE A 243 3.18 -3.93 5.77
N VAL A 244 4.01 -3.25 6.57
CA VAL A 244 4.90 -2.19 6.11
C VAL A 244 6.36 -2.57 6.39
N TRP A 245 7.26 -2.02 5.59
CA TRP A 245 8.69 -2.01 5.89
C TRP A 245 9.17 -0.58 6.12
N GLU A 246 10.42 -0.45 6.53
CA GLU A 246 11.14 0.82 6.48
C GLU A 246 11.47 1.17 5.01
N ASP A 247 10.42 1.41 4.23
CA ASP A 247 10.49 1.98 2.91
C ASP A 247 10.73 3.49 2.99
N ARG A 248 11.45 4.02 2.01
CA ARG A 248 11.61 5.49 1.87
C ARG A 248 10.30 6.13 1.39
N LEU A 249 9.49 5.37 0.66
CA LEU A 249 8.16 5.75 0.18
C LEU A 249 7.09 5.24 1.15
N ASP A 250 5.92 5.89 1.14
CA ASP A 250 4.74 5.44 1.88
C ASP A 250 4.13 4.20 1.19
N VAL A 251 4.56 3.01 1.60
CA VAL A 251 4.14 1.73 0.98
C VAL A 251 3.48 0.83 2.01
N VAL A 252 2.30 0.32 1.66
CA VAL A 252 1.64 -0.77 2.39
C VAL A 252 1.57 -1.98 1.46
N TYR A 253 2.15 -3.09 1.90
CA TYR A 253 2.15 -4.37 1.21
C TYR A 253 0.88 -5.13 1.57
N VAL A 254 -0.01 -5.31 0.61
CA VAL A 254 -1.33 -5.92 0.77
C VAL A 254 -1.26 -7.38 0.32
N GLU A 255 -1.54 -8.30 1.23
CA GLU A 255 -1.48 -9.74 1.01
C GLU A 255 -2.87 -10.39 1.00
N ASP A 256 -2.94 -11.71 0.80
CA ASP A 256 -4.21 -12.43 0.54
C ASP A 256 -5.24 -12.25 1.66
N GLU A 257 -4.84 -12.31 2.93
CA GLU A 257 -5.80 -12.23 4.04
C GLU A 257 -6.37 -10.82 4.25
N PHE A 258 -5.84 -9.79 3.56
CA PHE A 258 -6.47 -8.47 3.58
C PHE A 258 -7.94 -8.57 3.17
N PHE A 259 -8.20 -9.31 2.10
CA PHE A 259 -9.55 -9.57 1.59
C PHE A 259 -10.18 -10.84 2.18
N GLY A 260 -9.54 -11.43 3.19
CA GLY A 260 -9.95 -12.66 3.85
C GLY A 260 -11.29 -12.54 4.57
N HIS A 261 -11.81 -13.69 4.96
CA HIS A 261 -13.15 -13.83 5.51
C HIS A 261 -13.18 -14.42 6.91
N GLU A 262 -12.04 -14.61 7.58
CA GLU A 262 -11.97 -15.25 8.90
C GLU A 262 -11.79 -14.25 10.06
N ASN A 263 -11.58 -12.96 9.77
CA ASN A 263 -11.34 -11.91 10.78
C ASN A 263 -12.57 -11.50 11.60
N THR A 264 -12.36 -10.94 12.80
CA THR A 264 -13.47 -10.47 13.65
C THR A 264 -14.32 -9.40 12.96
N LEU A 265 -13.68 -8.48 12.23
CA LEU A 265 -14.33 -7.51 11.34
C LEU A 265 -14.35 -8.06 9.91
N LYS A 266 -15.30 -7.60 9.08
CA LYS A 266 -15.41 -8.02 7.68
C LYS A 266 -15.48 -6.83 6.72
N GLY A 267 -15.11 -7.07 5.46
CA GLY A 267 -15.23 -6.11 4.37
C GLY A 267 -14.56 -4.77 4.68
N LEU A 268 -15.20 -3.68 4.26
CA LEU A 268 -14.67 -2.32 4.40
C LEU A 268 -14.18 -1.97 5.80
N THR A 269 -14.89 -2.44 6.83
CA THR A 269 -14.51 -2.22 8.23
C THR A 269 -13.20 -2.93 8.57
N ASN A 270 -13.00 -4.19 8.14
CA ASN A 270 -11.73 -4.88 8.39
C ASN A 270 -10.59 -4.21 7.62
N TRP A 271 -10.81 -3.88 6.35
CA TRP A 271 -9.80 -3.25 5.51
C TRP A 271 -9.35 -1.90 6.08
N ALA A 272 -10.29 -1.09 6.58
CA ALA A 272 -9.96 0.16 7.26
C ALA A 272 -9.15 -0.07 8.54
N ARG A 273 -9.48 -1.10 9.33
CA ARG A 273 -8.71 -1.50 10.53
C ARG A 273 -7.27 -1.83 10.14
N ILE A 274 -7.08 -2.72 9.18
CA ILE A 274 -5.75 -3.15 8.71
C ILE A 274 -4.95 -1.93 8.27
N LEU A 275 -5.52 -1.03 7.47
CA LEU A 275 -4.78 0.16 7.01
C LEU A 275 -4.37 1.09 8.16
N VAL A 276 -5.22 1.29 9.18
CA VAL A 276 -4.80 2.09 10.35
C VAL A 276 -3.70 1.37 11.14
N HIS A 277 -3.82 0.05 11.29
CA HIS A 277 -2.80 -0.79 11.93
C HIS A 277 -1.45 -0.63 11.23
N GLU A 278 -1.40 -0.88 9.92
CA GLU A 278 -0.17 -0.83 9.13
C GLU A 278 0.45 0.55 9.07
N VAL A 279 -0.35 1.59 8.84
CA VAL A 279 0.19 2.96 8.77
C VAL A 279 0.67 3.42 10.15
N SER A 280 0.13 2.88 11.25
CA SER A 280 0.66 3.18 12.58
C SER A 280 2.09 2.65 12.78
N HIS A 281 2.44 1.50 12.20
CA HIS A 281 3.81 0.98 12.23
C HIS A 281 4.77 1.94 11.53
N GLY A 282 4.43 2.38 10.32
CA GLY A 282 5.28 3.28 9.53
C GLY A 282 5.45 4.67 10.17
N GLU A 283 4.36 5.28 10.64
CA GLU A 283 4.36 6.70 11.04
C GLU A 283 4.69 6.94 12.51
N VAL A 284 4.35 5.97 13.35
CA VAL A 284 4.42 6.08 14.82
C VAL A 284 5.39 5.06 15.40
N GLY A 285 5.76 4.02 14.64
CA GLY A 285 6.68 2.98 15.12
C GLY A 285 6.03 2.02 16.11
N THR A 286 4.70 1.85 16.04
CA THR A 286 3.96 0.86 16.84
C THR A 286 4.50 -0.56 16.60
N LYS A 287 4.10 -1.50 17.46
CA LYS A 287 4.51 -2.90 17.47
C LYS A 287 3.29 -3.80 17.59
N ASP A 288 3.48 -5.08 17.27
CA ASP A 288 2.46 -6.11 17.45
C ASP A 288 2.63 -6.80 18.80
N HIS A 289 2.18 -6.11 19.86
CA HIS A 289 2.20 -6.66 21.21
C HIS A 289 1.06 -7.65 21.45
N ALA A 290 -0.10 -7.42 20.82
CA ALA A 290 -1.23 -8.33 20.83
C ALA A 290 -2.23 -8.04 19.70
N TYR A 291 -2.88 -9.10 19.23
CA TYR A 291 -4.00 -9.05 18.28
C TYR A 291 -5.34 -9.30 18.98
N GLU A 292 -6.45 -8.98 18.33
CA GLU A 292 -7.80 -9.09 18.90
C GLU A 292 -8.14 -10.51 19.37
N TRP A 293 -7.71 -11.54 18.62
CA TRP A 293 -8.01 -12.94 18.95
C TRP A 293 -7.26 -13.45 20.20
N GLN A 294 -6.18 -12.76 20.59
CA GLN A 294 -5.43 -13.01 21.82
C GLN A 294 -6.04 -12.30 23.03
N GLY A 295 -6.86 -11.27 22.80
CA GLY A 295 -7.26 -10.29 23.79
C GLY A 295 -6.20 -9.20 23.94
N MET A 296 -6.63 -7.95 23.77
CA MET A 296 -5.71 -6.81 23.80
C MET A 296 -6.14 -5.72 24.78
N SER A 297 -6.83 -6.12 25.84
CA SER A 297 -7.13 -5.23 26.95
C SER A 297 -5.84 -4.66 27.54
N PRO A 298 -5.75 -3.35 27.82
CA PRO A 298 -4.61 -2.78 28.53
C PRO A 298 -4.36 -3.42 29.90
N ARG A 299 -5.35 -4.11 30.48
CA ARG A 299 -5.16 -4.88 31.71
C ARG A 299 -4.36 -6.17 31.49
N ALA A 300 -4.45 -6.75 30.30
CA ALA A 300 -3.71 -7.94 29.90
C ALA A 300 -2.31 -7.56 29.38
N ILE A 301 -2.20 -6.53 28.55
CA ILE A 301 -0.92 -6.14 27.92
C ILE A 301 -0.19 -4.98 28.61
N THR A 302 -0.76 -4.34 29.63
CA THR A 302 -0.34 -3.06 30.25
C THR A 302 -0.63 -1.83 29.40
N ALA A 303 -0.78 -0.68 30.05
CA ALA A 303 -0.98 0.60 29.37
C ALA A 303 0.20 0.99 28.47
N ALA A 304 1.43 0.67 28.89
CA ALA A 304 2.65 0.96 28.13
C ALA A 304 2.70 0.18 26.81
N LYS A 305 2.33 -1.11 26.81
CA LYS A 305 2.24 -1.85 25.54
C LYS A 305 1.03 -1.43 24.72
N ALA A 306 -0.11 -1.12 25.35
CA ALA A 306 -1.30 -0.71 24.61
C ALA A 306 -1.06 0.56 23.79
N ILE A 307 -0.33 1.55 24.32
CA ILE A 307 0.00 2.77 23.55
C ILE A 307 1.02 2.51 22.44
N GLU A 308 1.82 1.44 22.53
CA GLU A 308 2.74 1.00 21.48
C GLU A 308 2.11 -0.01 20.51
N ASN A 309 0.93 -0.56 20.80
CA ASN A 309 0.35 -1.66 20.04
C ASN A 309 -0.44 -1.16 18.82
N ALA A 310 -0.08 -1.60 17.62
CA ALA A 310 -0.73 -1.16 16.38
C ALA A 310 -2.23 -1.45 16.36
N ASP A 311 -2.62 -2.63 16.83
CA ASP A 311 -4.02 -3.04 16.87
C ASP A 311 -4.82 -2.19 17.89
N SER A 312 -4.23 -1.82 19.03
CA SER A 312 -4.89 -0.91 19.98
C SER A 312 -5.23 0.46 19.35
N TRP A 313 -4.37 0.98 18.46
CA TRP A 313 -4.64 2.21 17.70
C TRP A 313 -5.75 2.03 16.68
N ALA A 314 -5.70 0.95 15.88
CA ALA A 314 -6.69 0.67 14.85
C ALA A 314 -8.09 0.51 15.43
N TRP A 315 -8.22 -0.24 16.51
CA TRP A 315 -9.50 -0.51 17.17
C TRP A 315 -10.01 0.70 17.96
N PHE A 316 -9.13 1.51 18.57
CA PHE A 316 -9.51 2.82 19.11
C PHE A 316 -10.10 3.73 18.03
N CYS A 317 -9.49 3.78 16.85
CA CYS A 317 -10.00 4.58 15.73
C CYS A 317 -11.38 4.10 15.26
N ALA A 318 -11.56 2.79 15.14
CA ALA A 318 -12.84 2.18 14.79
C ALA A 318 -13.94 2.49 15.83
N ASP A 319 -13.64 2.39 17.12
CA ASP A 319 -14.58 2.70 18.21
C ASP A 319 -14.96 4.19 18.21
N CYS A 320 -13.98 5.08 18.05
CA CYS A 320 -14.23 6.53 17.93
C CYS A 320 -15.13 6.87 16.74
N ALA A 321 -15.09 6.07 15.68
CA ALA A 321 -15.94 6.21 14.51
C ALA A 321 -17.32 5.57 14.65
N GLY A 322 -17.59 4.85 15.74
CA GLY A 322 -18.81 4.08 15.94
C GLY A 322 -18.91 2.85 15.03
N ALA A 323 -17.77 2.34 14.54
CA ALA A 323 -17.73 1.20 13.62
C ALA A 323 -17.82 -0.16 14.33
N LEU A 324 -17.74 -0.18 15.66
CA LEU A 324 -17.74 -1.40 16.47
C LEU A 324 -19.06 -1.56 17.23
N THR A 325 -19.55 -2.79 17.30
CA THR A 325 -20.66 -3.15 18.20
C THR A 325 -20.13 -3.45 19.60
N ASN A 326 -21.00 -3.38 20.62
CA ASN A 326 -20.61 -3.72 22.00
C ASN A 326 -20.08 -5.16 22.12
N GLY A 327 -20.68 -6.12 21.40
CA GLY A 327 -20.24 -7.51 21.43
C GLY A 327 -18.84 -7.69 20.85
N VAL A 328 -18.53 -6.97 19.77
CA VAL A 328 -17.20 -6.94 19.16
C VAL A 328 -16.18 -6.32 20.10
N ILE A 329 -16.49 -5.17 20.72
CA ILE A 329 -15.61 -4.52 21.71
C ILE A 329 -15.33 -5.48 22.88
N GLN A 330 -16.36 -6.15 23.39
CA GLN A 330 -16.20 -7.11 24.47
C GLN A 330 -15.32 -8.28 24.05
N TYR A 331 -15.58 -8.92 22.91
CA TYR A 331 -14.77 -10.03 22.40
C TYR A 331 -13.28 -9.67 22.32
N THR A 332 -12.98 -8.52 21.73
CA THR A 332 -11.62 -8.00 21.54
C THR A 332 -10.89 -7.71 22.86
N LEU A 333 -11.61 -7.32 23.91
CA LEU A 333 -11.05 -6.97 25.21
C LEU A 333 -11.14 -8.10 26.26
N ALA A 334 -11.87 -9.19 25.99
CA ALA A 334 -12.29 -10.18 27.00
C ALA A 334 -11.39 -11.41 27.13
N ARG A 335 -10.08 -11.28 26.90
CA ARG A 335 -9.10 -12.33 27.23
C ARG A 335 -7.92 -11.74 28.02
#